data_AF-A0AAN7BUX4-F1
#
_entry.id   AF-A0AAN7BUX4-F1
#
_cell.length_a   1.000
_cell.length_b   1.000
_cell.length_c   1.000
_cell.angle_alpha   90.00
_cell.angle_beta   90.00
_cell.angle_gamma   90.00
#
_symmetry.space_group_name_H-M   'P 1'
#
loop_
_entity.id
_entity.type
_entity.pdbx_description
1 polymer ?
#
loop_
_entity_poly.entity_id
_entity_poly.type
_entity_poly.pdbx_seq_one_letter_code
_entity_poly.pdbx_strand_id
1 'polypeptide(L)'
;MVRNTPLNGTSYAVLMIDLDIPTDNPPATNTLLHWMQTGLTPATTATQLNTTSGTIRAFLLENTTNTAPIVAHFGPNPPARIPLSHRYTQILVDTSDITDEDIQVLRTAAATLRGFNAQQVLAQANLGDKVVAGNFYNVTNPGPVTTPSATASGSGSAATGGTQTGTGGPSIESDQSESDAVTGGGGVVMRPGGTVVGVVMVAAVMFAL
;
A
#
# COMPACT_ATOMS: atom_id res chain seq x y z
N MET A 1 -4.37 -2.24 -22.36
CA MET A 1 -5.51 -2.48 -23.28
C MET A 1 -6.79 -2.08 -22.55
N VAL A 2 -7.49 -1.04 -23.01
CA VAL A 2 -8.80 -0.68 -22.44
C VAL A 2 -9.83 -1.58 -23.11
N ARG A 3 -10.54 -2.41 -22.33
CA ARG A 3 -11.65 -3.21 -22.87
C ARG A 3 -12.85 -2.29 -23.06
N ASN A 4 -13.38 -2.27 -24.29
CA ASN A 4 -14.58 -1.51 -24.63
C ASN A 4 -15.88 -2.28 -24.29
N THR A 5 -15.77 -3.33 -23.49
CA THR A 5 -16.85 -4.19 -23.01
C THR A 5 -16.64 -4.46 -21.52
N PRO A 6 -17.72 -4.65 -20.73
CA PRO A 6 -17.60 -5.02 -19.33
C PRO A 6 -16.87 -6.38 -19.18
N LEU A 7 -16.39 -6.66 -17.97
CA LEU A 7 -15.88 -7.98 -17.63
C LEU A 7 -17.05 -8.99 -17.63
N ASN A 8 -16.78 -10.25 -17.98
CA ASN A 8 -17.83 -11.24 -18.27
C ASN A 8 -18.47 -11.88 -17.04
N GLY A 9 -17.75 -11.94 -15.92
CA GLY A 9 -18.26 -12.38 -14.63
C GLY A 9 -19.27 -11.41 -14.02
N THR A 10 -20.07 -11.91 -13.08
CA THR A 10 -21.17 -11.22 -12.40
C THR A 10 -20.75 -10.63 -11.06
N SER A 11 -19.67 -11.12 -10.45
CA SER A 11 -19.15 -10.68 -9.16
C SER A 11 -17.64 -10.75 -9.14
N TYR A 12 -16.98 -9.81 -8.45
CA TYR A 12 -15.54 -9.73 -8.32
C TYR A 12 -15.10 -9.39 -6.91
N ALA A 13 -13.86 -9.73 -6.62
CA ALA A 13 -13.14 -9.25 -5.45
C ALA A 13 -11.85 -8.50 -5.84
N VAL A 14 -11.53 -7.45 -5.10
CA VAL A 14 -10.22 -6.79 -5.16
C VAL A 14 -9.44 -7.10 -3.89
N LEU A 15 -8.18 -7.50 -4.07
CA LEU A 15 -7.21 -7.64 -2.99
C LEU A 15 -6.06 -6.67 -3.23
N MET A 16 -5.56 -6.05 -2.17
CA MET A 16 -4.31 -5.27 -2.18
C MET A 16 -3.33 -5.86 -1.20
N ILE A 17 -2.14 -6.25 -1.68
CA ILE A 17 -1.10 -6.92 -0.89
C ILE A 17 0.20 -6.13 -1.02
N ASP A 18 0.77 -5.75 0.12
CA ASP A 18 2.16 -5.30 0.22
C ASP A 18 3.07 -6.53 0.24
N LEU A 19 4.01 -6.63 -0.69
CA LEU A 19 4.90 -7.78 -0.84
C LEU A 19 6.26 -7.62 -0.14
N ASP A 20 6.50 -6.46 0.47
CA ASP A 20 7.84 -6.03 0.85
C ASP A 20 7.92 -5.54 2.30
N ILE A 21 7.01 -5.96 3.18
CA ILE A 21 7.10 -5.56 4.60
C ILE A 21 8.42 -6.06 5.23
N PRO A 22 9.20 -5.19 5.89
CA PRO A 22 10.49 -5.55 6.47
C PRO A 22 10.38 -6.64 7.53
N THR A 23 11.34 -7.56 7.52
CA THR A 23 11.59 -8.48 8.63
C THR A 23 12.77 -7.99 9.47
N ASP A 24 13.08 -8.70 10.56
CA ASP A 24 14.25 -8.42 11.38
C ASP A 24 15.56 -8.93 10.77
N ASN A 25 15.49 -9.61 9.61
CA ASN A 25 16.64 -10.12 8.87
C ASN A 25 16.66 -9.54 7.44
N PRO A 26 16.88 -8.22 7.26
CA PRO A 26 16.94 -7.62 5.93
C PRO A 26 18.04 -8.29 5.08
N PRO A 27 17.83 -8.48 3.77
CA PRO A 27 16.75 -7.92 2.96
C PRO A 27 15.47 -8.79 2.90
N ALA A 28 15.31 -9.79 3.77
CA ALA A 28 14.12 -10.63 3.75
C ALA A 28 12.87 -9.81 4.05
N THR A 29 11.82 -10.04 3.26
CA THR A 29 10.52 -9.40 3.39
C THR A 29 9.44 -10.42 3.76
N ASN A 30 8.28 -9.91 4.14
CA ASN A 30 7.04 -10.67 4.32
C ASN A 30 5.91 -9.97 3.55
N THR A 31 4.68 -10.47 3.62
CA THR A 31 3.51 -9.87 2.97
C THR A 31 2.53 -9.28 3.97
N LEU A 32 1.74 -8.29 3.54
CA LEU A 32 0.65 -7.72 4.32
C LEU A 32 -0.58 -7.46 3.45
N LEU A 33 -1.74 -7.99 3.85
CA LEU A 33 -3.02 -7.70 3.20
C LEU A 33 -3.54 -6.32 3.64
N HIS A 34 -3.65 -5.39 2.71
CA HIS A 34 -4.11 -4.00 2.90
C HIS A 34 -5.60 -3.79 2.65
N TRP A 35 -6.19 -4.60 1.79
CA TRP A 35 -7.59 -4.48 1.40
C TRP A 35 -8.10 -5.80 0.84
N MET A 36 -9.33 -6.14 1.18
CA MET A 36 -10.09 -7.22 0.56
C MET A 36 -11.56 -6.82 0.51
N GLN A 37 -12.03 -6.49 -0.68
CA GLN A 37 -13.44 -6.18 -0.95
C GLN A 37 -14.01 -7.23 -1.89
N THR A 38 -15.14 -7.81 -1.51
CA THR A 38 -15.91 -8.76 -2.35
C THR A 38 -17.24 -8.13 -2.77
N GLY A 39 -17.98 -8.81 -3.63
CA GLY A 39 -19.32 -8.38 -4.05
C GLY A 39 -19.30 -7.16 -4.98
N LEU A 40 -18.21 -6.98 -5.73
CA LEU A 40 -18.12 -5.94 -6.74
C LEU A 40 -18.78 -6.42 -8.03
N THR A 41 -19.70 -5.65 -8.59
CA THR A 41 -20.43 -5.98 -9.82
C THR A 41 -20.02 -5.04 -10.94
N PRO A 42 -19.83 -5.51 -12.20
CA PRO A 42 -19.56 -4.61 -13.32
C PRO A 42 -20.77 -3.71 -13.59
N ALA A 43 -20.51 -2.42 -13.77
CA ALA A 43 -21.49 -1.47 -14.28
C ALA A 43 -21.98 -1.91 -15.67
N THR A 44 -23.26 -1.67 -15.96
CA THR A 44 -23.84 -1.96 -17.28
C THR A 44 -23.57 -0.86 -18.30
N THR A 45 -23.12 0.32 -17.84
CA THR A 45 -22.82 1.49 -18.66
C THR A 45 -21.37 1.92 -18.44
N ALA A 46 -20.68 2.26 -19.54
CA ALA A 46 -19.31 2.77 -19.45
C ALA A 46 -19.29 4.21 -18.92
N THR A 47 -18.52 4.43 -17.86
CA THR A 47 -18.24 5.73 -17.27
C THR A 47 -17.06 6.40 -17.97
N GLN A 48 -17.20 7.68 -18.27
CA GLN A 48 -16.10 8.49 -18.78
C GLN A 48 -15.21 8.94 -17.62
N LEU A 49 -13.91 8.65 -17.73
CA LEU A 49 -12.90 9.04 -16.74
C LEU A 49 -11.88 9.97 -17.39
N ASN A 50 -11.55 11.05 -16.69
CA ASN A 50 -10.48 11.95 -17.08
C ASN A 50 -9.18 11.48 -16.43
N THR A 51 -8.16 11.25 -17.26
CA THR A 51 -6.82 10.84 -16.82
C THR A 51 -5.78 11.86 -17.28
N THR A 52 -4.58 11.78 -16.74
CA THR A 52 -3.43 12.58 -17.21
C THR A 52 -3.08 12.33 -18.68
N SER A 53 -3.48 11.18 -19.23
CA SER A 53 -3.27 10.80 -20.63
C SER A 53 -4.49 11.09 -21.52
N GLY A 54 -5.49 11.82 -21.01
CA GLY A 54 -6.74 12.15 -21.70
C GLY A 54 -7.95 11.39 -21.16
N THR A 55 -9.03 11.39 -21.93
CA THR A 55 -10.29 10.77 -21.53
C THR A 55 -10.33 9.30 -21.92
N ILE A 56 -10.73 8.43 -20.98
CA ILE A 56 -11.02 7.02 -21.23
C ILE A 56 -12.48 6.71 -20.91
N ARG A 57 -13.01 5.64 -21.49
CA ARG A 57 -14.30 5.05 -21.10
C ARG A 57 -14.04 3.69 -20.46
N ALA A 58 -14.59 3.46 -19.29
CA ALA A 58 -14.41 2.22 -18.54
C ALA A 58 -15.73 1.77 -17.89
N PHE A 59 -15.95 0.46 -17.86
CA PHE A 59 -17.00 -0.13 -17.03
C PHE A 59 -16.46 -0.27 -15.62
N LEU A 60 -17.07 0.43 -14.67
CA LEU A 60 -16.63 0.43 -13.28
C LEU A 60 -17.04 -0.86 -12.57
N LEU A 61 -16.32 -1.19 -11.50
CA LEU A 61 -16.76 -2.19 -10.54
C LEU A 61 -17.42 -1.48 -9.36
N GLU A 62 -18.65 -1.87 -9.05
CA GLU A 62 -19.53 -1.18 -8.11
C GLU A 62 -19.97 -2.12 -6.97
N ASN A 63 -19.93 -1.60 -5.74
CA ASN A 63 -20.45 -2.30 -4.56
C ASN A 63 -21.93 -1.95 -4.34
N THR A 64 -22.79 -2.37 -5.28
CA THR A 64 -24.22 -1.99 -5.32
C THR A 64 -25.02 -2.54 -4.14
N THR A 65 -24.55 -3.62 -3.52
CA THR A 65 -25.19 -4.26 -2.36
C THR A 65 -24.64 -3.75 -1.03
N ASN A 66 -23.74 -2.77 -1.02
CA ASN A 66 -23.06 -2.27 0.19
C ASN A 66 -22.41 -3.39 1.02
N THR A 67 -21.83 -4.38 0.35
CA THR A 67 -21.11 -5.47 1.01
C THR A 67 -19.92 -4.91 1.78
N ALA A 68 -19.88 -5.16 3.10
CA ALA A 68 -18.74 -4.75 3.91
C ALA A 68 -17.46 -5.46 3.43
N PRO A 69 -16.31 -4.75 3.36
CA PRO A 69 -15.05 -5.40 3.02
C PRO A 69 -14.70 -6.47 4.05
N ILE A 70 -14.07 -7.56 3.62
CA ILE A 70 -13.49 -8.55 4.52
C ILE A 70 -12.32 -7.91 5.30
N VAL A 71 -11.53 -7.07 4.61
CA VAL A 71 -10.51 -6.22 5.21
C VAL A 71 -10.72 -4.81 4.70
N ALA A 72 -11.08 -3.88 5.58
CA ALA A 72 -11.21 -2.48 5.22
C ALA A 72 -9.89 -1.93 4.66
N HIS A 73 -9.96 -1.07 3.64
CA HIS A 73 -8.77 -0.51 3.03
C HIS A 73 -8.00 0.36 4.03
N PHE A 74 -6.72 0.06 4.21
CA PHE A 74 -5.77 0.98 4.83
C PHE A 74 -4.61 1.23 3.86
N GLY A 75 -4.24 2.50 3.71
CA GLY A 75 -3.32 2.94 2.66
C GLY A 75 -1.87 2.48 2.85
N PRO A 76 -1.03 2.67 1.81
CA PRO A 76 0.41 2.47 1.89
C PRO A 76 1.06 3.30 3.00
N ASN A 77 1.97 2.68 3.76
CA ASN A 77 2.77 3.37 4.78
C ASN A 77 4.07 2.60 5.06
N PRO A 78 5.00 2.51 4.09
CA PRO A 78 6.26 1.80 4.28
C PRO A 78 7.05 2.44 5.45
N PRO A 79 7.53 1.64 6.43
CA PRO A 79 8.38 2.17 7.48
C PRO A 79 9.74 2.60 6.93
N ALA A 80 10.47 3.41 7.69
CA ALA A 80 11.85 3.76 7.37
C ALA A 80 12.80 2.60 7.72
N ARG A 81 12.59 1.40 7.17
CA ARG A 81 13.42 0.18 7.34
C ARG A 81 13.68 -0.44 5.98
N ILE A 82 14.74 -1.24 5.84
CA ILE A 82 15.03 -1.91 4.57
C ILE A 82 14.01 -3.03 4.29
N PRO A 83 13.39 -3.08 3.09
CA PRO A 83 13.48 -2.11 1.99
C PRO A 83 12.61 -0.85 2.22
N LEU A 84 13.13 0.33 1.87
CA LEU A 84 12.37 1.60 2.00
C LEU A 84 11.23 1.73 0.98
N SER A 85 11.30 0.96 -0.12
CA SER A 85 10.29 0.96 -1.17
C SER A 85 9.52 -0.35 -1.13
N HIS A 86 8.20 -0.25 -1.04
CA HIS A 86 7.31 -1.40 -1.00
C HIS A 86 6.46 -1.48 -2.27
N ARG A 87 6.27 -2.70 -2.80
CA ARG A 87 5.35 -2.99 -3.90
C ARG A 87 3.97 -3.34 -3.35
N TYR A 88 3.01 -2.48 -3.65
CA TYR A 88 1.60 -2.71 -3.39
C TYR A 88 0.96 -3.29 -4.63
N THR A 89 0.68 -4.60 -4.59
CA THR A 89 0.06 -5.34 -5.68
C THR A 89 -1.44 -5.39 -5.48
N GLN A 90 -2.19 -5.00 -6.50
CA GLN A 90 -3.63 -5.11 -6.57
C GLN A 90 -3.98 -6.23 -7.54
N ILE A 91 -4.81 -7.17 -7.12
CA ILE A 91 -5.35 -8.20 -7.99
C ILE A 91 -6.88 -8.13 -8.01
N LEU A 92 -7.44 -8.40 -9.18
CA LEU A 92 -8.87 -8.53 -9.39
C LEU A 92 -9.18 -10.00 -9.64
N VAL A 93 -10.10 -10.54 -8.87
CA VAL A 93 -10.49 -11.95 -8.88
C VAL A 93 -11.95 -12.05 -9.29
N ASP A 94 -12.26 -12.89 -10.27
CA ASP A 94 -13.64 -13.24 -10.63
C ASP A 94 -14.22 -14.15 -9.54
N THR A 95 -15.30 -13.70 -8.92
CA THR A 95 -16.00 -14.40 -7.84
C THR A 95 -17.45 -14.72 -8.23
N SER A 96 -17.72 -14.86 -9.52
CA SER A 96 -19.08 -15.13 -10.04
C SER A 96 -19.68 -16.43 -9.51
N ASP A 97 -18.85 -17.45 -9.36
CA ASP A 97 -19.23 -18.80 -8.91
C ASP A 97 -18.82 -19.07 -7.45
N ILE A 98 -18.50 -18.03 -6.67
CA ILE A 98 -18.01 -18.19 -5.31
C ILE A 98 -19.10 -18.73 -4.39
N THR A 99 -18.77 -19.69 -3.53
CA THR A 99 -19.67 -20.22 -2.51
C THR A 99 -19.51 -19.49 -1.17
N ASP A 100 -20.46 -19.68 -0.25
CA ASP A 100 -20.33 -19.14 1.11
C ASP A 100 -19.13 -19.78 1.83
N GLU A 101 -18.86 -21.06 1.58
CA GLU A 101 -17.68 -21.77 2.09
C GLU A 101 -16.37 -21.13 1.60
N ASP A 102 -16.28 -20.80 0.31
CA ASP A 102 -15.11 -20.12 -0.26
C ASP A 102 -14.91 -18.72 0.35
N ILE A 103 -16.02 -17.98 0.57
CA ILE A 103 -15.98 -16.70 1.29
C ILE A 103 -15.47 -16.89 2.73
N GLN A 104 -15.85 -17.96 3.42
CA GLN A 104 -15.31 -18.24 4.76
C GLN A 104 -13.81 -18.52 4.73
N VAL A 105 -13.30 -19.23 3.72
CA VAL A 105 -11.84 -19.40 3.53
C VAL A 105 -11.13 -18.05 3.42
N LEU A 106 -11.67 -17.14 2.59
CA LEU A 106 -11.11 -15.78 2.47
C LEU A 106 -11.14 -15.03 3.81
N ARG A 107 -12.24 -15.11 4.56
CA ARG A 107 -12.38 -14.46 5.89
C ARG A 107 -11.41 -15.03 6.91
N THR A 108 -11.28 -16.35 6.98
CA THR A 108 -10.35 -17.02 7.91
C THR A 108 -8.91 -16.64 7.59
N ALA A 109 -8.52 -16.65 6.31
CA ALA A 109 -7.18 -16.21 5.92
C ALA A 109 -6.93 -14.73 6.24
N ALA A 110 -7.92 -13.88 5.99
CA ALA A 110 -7.85 -12.44 6.25
C ALA A 110 -7.82 -12.08 7.75
N ALA A 111 -8.15 -13.00 8.66
CA ALA A 111 -7.99 -12.78 10.09
C ALA A 111 -6.52 -12.54 10.50
N THR A 112 -5.57 -13.01 9.68
CA THR A 112 -4.13 -12.71 9.84
C THR A 112 -3.61 -11.99 8.62
N LEU A 113 -3.46 -10.66 8.72
CA LEU A 113 -3.06 -9.83 7.59
C LEU A 113 -1.59 -10.02 7.19
N ARG A 114 -0.70 -10.27 8.14
CA ARG A 114 0.74 -10.47 7.91
C ARG A 114 1.01 -11.91 7.46
N GLY A 115 1.89 -12.09 6.49
CA GLY A 115 2.14 -13.41 5.90
C GLY A 115 1.00 -13.89 5.00
N PHE A 116 0.12 -13.00 4.57
CA PHE A 116 -0.96 -13.33 3.66
C PHE A 116 -0.42 -13.83 2.32
N ASN A 117 -0.68 -15.10 2.01
CA ASN A 117 -0.28 -15.74 0.76
C ASN A 117 -1.48 -15.82 -0.18
N ALA A 118 -1.60 -14.84 -1.09
CA ALA A 118 -2.74 -14.76 -2.01
C ALA A 118 -2.89 -16.02 -2.88
N GLN A 119 -1.80 -16.60 -3.38
CA GLN A 119 -1.88 -17.81 -4.21
C GLN A 119 -2.47 -18.99 -3.44
N GLN A 120 -1.98 -19.24 -2.23
CA GLN A 120 -2.48 -20.34 -1.39
C GLN A 120 -3.94 -20.12 -1.00
N VAL A 121 -4.28 -18.91 -0.56
CA VAL A 121 -5.64 -18.57 -0.11
C VAL A 121 -6.64 -18.67 -1.26
N LEU A 122 -6.31 -18.14 -2.44
CA LEU A 122 -7.18 -18.25 -3.61
C LEU A 122 -7.32 -19.70 -4.06
N ALA A 123 -6.25 -20.50 -4.04
CA ALA A 123 -6.35 -21.93 -4.36
C ALA A 123 -7.27 -22.68 -3.37
N GLN A 124 -7.19 -22.38 -2.07
CA GLN A 124 -8.04 -22.97 -1.04
C GLN A 124 -9.51 -22.55 -1.15
N ALA A 125 -9.77 -21.35 -1.68
CA ALA A 125 -11.12 -20.83 -1.91
C ALA A 125 -11.66 -21.16 -3.32
N ASN A 126 -11.05 -22.10 -4.04
CA ASN A 126 -11.43 -22.46 -5.42
C ASN A 126 -11.35 -21.29 -6.44
N LEU A 127 -10.50 -20.29 -6.17
CA LEU A 127 -10.28 -19.09 -6.99
C LEU A 127 -8.89 -19.04 -7.66
N GLY A 128 -8.12 -20.14 -7.61
CA GLY A 128 -6.71 -20.16 -8.02
C GLY A 128 -6.44 -19.76 -9.48
N ASP A 129 -7.42 -19.99 -10.37
CA ASP A 129 -7.39 -19.63 -11.79
C ASP A 129 -8.30 -18.44 -12.14
N LYS A 130 -8.85 -17.76 -11.13
CA LYS A 130 -9.86 -16.70 -11.30
C LYS A 130 -9.28 -15.27 -11.26
N VAL A 131 -7.96 -15.12 -11.21
CA VAL A 131 -7.33 -13.80 -11.30
C VAL A 131 -7.45 -13.28 -12.73
N VAL A 132 -8.23 -12.22 -12.94
CA VAL A 132 -8.52 -11.67 -14.27
C VAL A 132 -7.69 -10.44 -14.62
N ALA A 133 -7.12 -9.78 -13.61
CA ALA A 133 -6.22 -8.64 -13.80
C ALA A 133 -5.33 -8.42 -12.58
N GLY A 134 -4.20 -7.76 -12.81
CA GLY A 134 -3.29 -7.32 -11.77
C GLY A 134 -2.71 -5.94 -12.10
N ASN A 135 -2.40 -5.19 -11.06
CA ASN A 135 -1.67 -3.93 -11.12
C ASN A 135 -0.72 -3.86 -9.94
N PHE A 136 0.31 -3.01 -10.00
CA PHE A 136 1.11 -2.69 -8.83
C PHE A 136 1.63 -1.27 -8.91
N TYR A 137 1.98 -0.72 -7.76
CA TYR A 137 2.71 0.52 -7.65
C TYR A 137 3.65 0.47 -6.46
N ASN A 138 4.67 1.32 -6.50
CA ASN A 138 5.66 1.41 -5.44
C ASN A 138 5.40 2.66 -4.60
N VAL A 139 5.53 2.51 -3.28
CA VAL A 139 5.61 3.65 -2.36
C VAL A 139 6.94 3.56 -1.63
N THR A 140 7.67 4.67 -1.61
CA THR A 140 9.00 4.76 -1.00
C THR A 140 8.95 5.69 0.20
N ASN A 141 9.45 5.23 1.34
CA ASN A 141 9.75 6.09 2.47
C ASN A 141 11.03 6.89 2.16
N PRO A 142 10.99 8.24 2.12
CA PRO A 142 12.16 9.05 1.80
C PRO A 142 13.10 9.27 3.01
N GLY A 143 12.69 8.83 4.20
CA GLY A 143 13.44 9.01 5.45
C GLY A 143 14.70 8.12 5.54
N PRO A 144 15.60 8.43 6.48
CA PRO A 144 16.80 7.63 6.71
C PRO A 144 16.42 6.22 7.20
N VAL A 145 17.16 5.21 6.77
CA VAL A 145 16.96 3.83 7.26
C VAL A 145 17.20 3.78 8.77
N THR A 146 16.20 3.28 9.49
CA THR A 146 16.30 2.91 10.90
C THR A 146 16.60 1.43 11.00
N THR A 147 17.60 1.06 11.78
CA THR A 147 17.81 -0.34 12.19
C THR A 147 16.80 -0.68 13.30
N PRO A 148 16.21 -1.88 13.32
CA PRO A 148 15.43 -2.30 14.49
C PRO A 148 16.33 -2.14 15.72
N SER A 149 15.88 -1.32 16.68
CA SER A 149 16.61 -1.12 17.93
C SER A 149 16.70 -2.49 18.59
N ALA A 150 17.90 -3.06 18.69
CA ALA A 150 18.09 -4.23 19.52
C ALA A 150 17.69 -3.81 20.93
N THR A 151 16.64 -4.41 21.48
CA THR A 151 16.34 -4.30 22.90
C THR A 151 17.60 -4.74 23.63
N ALA A 152 18.38 -3.77 24.13
CA ALA A 152 19.55 -4.04 24.94
C ALA A 152 19.04 -4.67 26.25
N SER A 153 18.93 -5.99 26.27
CA SER A 153 18.99 -6.74 27.52
C SER A 153 20.44 -6.68 27.98
N GLY A 154 20.77 -5.54 28.57
CA GLY A 154 22.09 -5.23 29.11
C GLY A 154 21.87 -4.53 30.44
N SER A 155 21.76 -5.33 31.50
CA SER A 155 22.08 -4.90 32.85
C SER A 155 23.49 -4.32 32.84
N GLY A 156 23.62 -2.99 32.86
CA GLY A 156 24.91 -2.31 32.85
C GLY A 156 24.78 -0.96 33.53
N SER A 157 25.29 -0.91 34.76
CA SER A 157 25.26 0.20 35.72
C SER A 157 25.40 1.60 35.13
N ALA A 158 24.60 2.52 35.71
CA ALA A 158 24.89 3.93 35.71
C ALA A 158 26.31 4.20 36.25
N ALA A 159 27.11 4.92 35.48
CA ALA A 159 28.30 5.59 35.98
C ALA A 159 28.38 6.98 35.35
N THR A 160 27.95 7.95 36.14
CA THR A 160 28.21 9.37 36.02
C THR A 160 29.72 9.64 36.05
N GLY A 161 30.21 10.49 35.15
CA GLY A 161 31.41 11.30 35.38
C GLY A 161 32.57 11.11 34.40
N GLY A 162 33.08 12.24 33.90
CA GLY A 162 34.49 12.33 33.47
C GLY A 162 34.75 12.93 32.09
N THR A 163 34.57 14.24 31.97
CA THR A 163 35.49 15.20 31.33
C THR A 163 36.37 14.70 30.17
N GLN A 164 36.03 15.06 28.93
CA GLN A 164 37.01 15.19 27.85
C GLN A 164 37.32 16.67 27.60
N THR A 165 38.56 17.03 27.89
CA THR A 165 39.25 18.29 27.65
C THR A 165 39.41 18.54 26.15
N GLY A 166 38.78 19.62 25.68
CA GLY A 166 38.97 20.14 24.33
C GLY A 166 40.33 20.80 24.13
N THR A 167 40.93 20.57 22.97
CA THR A 167 42.05 21.33 22.40
C THR A 167 41.60 22.72 21.93
N GLY A 168 42.47 23.70 22.15
CA GLY A 168 42.20 25.15 22.17
C GLY A 168 41.92 25.87 20.84
N GLY A 169 41.40 27.10 21.00
CA GLY A 169 40.73 28.00 20.01
C GLY A 169 41.64 28.86 19.11
N PRO A 170 41.37 30.18 18.84
CA PRO A 170 40.32 31.10 19.34
C PRO A 170 39.58 32.00 18.28
N SER A 171 38.46 32.64 18.70
CA SER A 171 37.83 33.95 18.28
C SER A 171 37.50 34.22 16.79
N ILE A 172 36.33 34.77 16.41
CA ILE A 172 35.91 36.19 16.44
C ILE A 172 34.36 36.32 16.42
N GLU A 173 33.86 37.43 17.01
CA GLU A 173 32.48 37.87 17.29
C GLU A 173 31.62 38.37 16.10
N SER A 174 30.35 38.66 16.43
CA SER A 174 29.26 39.38 15.71
C SER A 174 28.44 38.52 14.72
N ASP A 175 27.12 38.62 14.58
CA ASP A 175 26.14 39.65 14.96
C ASP A 175 24.73 39.02 15.00
N GLN A 176 23.79 39.68 15.69
CA GLN A 176 22.37 39.36 15.62
C GLN A 176 21.80 39.80 14.26
N SER A 177 20.94 38.98 13.65
CA SER A 177 19.83 39.52 12.87
C SER A 177 18.68 38.53 12.77
N GLU A 178 17.50 39.00 13.18
CA GLU A 178 16.19 38.38 12.98
C GLU A 178 15.92 38.12 11.48
N SER A 179 15.18 37.05 11.17
CA SER A 179 13.99 37.13 10.30
C SER A 179 13.34 35.75 10.08
N ASP A 180 12.03 35.76 10.29
CA ASP A 180 10.99 35.06 9.56
C ASP A 180 10.91 33.53 9.60
N ALA A 181 9.93 33.09 10.39
CA ALA A 181 9.10 31.95 10.06
C ALA A 181 8.60 32.03 8.61
N VAL A 182 9.03 31.08 7.77
CA VAL A 182 8.32 30.74 6.53
C VAL A 182 7.75 29.34 6.66
N THR A 183 6.44 29.30 6.83
CA THR A 183 5.57 28.20 6.46
C THR A 183 5.85 27.83 5.01
N GLY A 184 6.57 26.74 4.77
CA GLY A 184 6.95 26.28 3.45
C GLY A 184 6.39 24.88 3.19
N GLY A 185 5.33 24.81 2.38
CA GLY A 185 4.71 23.56 1.96
C GLY A 185 5.72 22.59 1.36
N GLY A 186 5.69 21.34 1.84
CA GLY A 186 6.49 20.24 1.31
C GLY A 186 6.12 19.96 -0.13
N GLY A 187 6.87 20.55 -1.06
CA GLY A 187 6.76 20.32 -2.48
C GLY A 187 7.09 18.88 -2.86
N VAL A 188 6.20 18.29 -3.64
CA VAL A 188 6.45 17.05 -4.38
C VAL A 188 7.57 17.33 -5.38
N VAL A 189 8.76 16.77 -5.13
CA VAL A 189 9.82 16.74 -6.14
C VAL A 189 9.48 15.65 -7.15
N MET A 190 8.72 16.01 -8.20
CA MET A 190 8.59 15.18 -9.39
C MET A 190 9.89 15.27 -10.20
N ARG A 191 10.68 14.19 -10.21
CA ARG A 191 11.73 14.01 -11.21
C ARG A 191 11.07 13.61 -12.55
N PRO A 192 11.30 14.34 -13.65
CA PRO A 192 10.74 14.01 -14.95
C PRO A 192 11.58 12.90 -15.59
N GLY A 193 11.00 11.71 -15.75
CA GLY A 193 11.70 10.59 -16.37
C GLY A 193 11.07 9.25 -16.06
N GLY A 194 9.79 9.09 -16.41
CA GLY A 194 9.08 7.83 -16.27
C GLY A 194 7.63 8.03 -16.65
N THR A 195 7.26 7.55 -17.82
CA THR A 195 5.89 7.52 -18.33
C THR A 195 5.00 6.82 -17.30
N VAL A 196 4.27 7.60 -16.50
CA VAL A 196 3.19 7.10 -15.66
C VAL A 196 2.04 6.75 -16.59
N VAL A 197 2.03 5.50 -17.06
CA VAL A 197 0.82 4.90 -17.62
C VAL A 197 -0.08 4.60 -16.43
N GLY A 198 -0.87 5.61 -16.04
CA GLY A 198 -1.92 5.44 -15.07
C GLY A 198 -3.01 4.55 -15.65
N VAL A 199 -2.95 3.25 -15.38
CA VAL A 199 -4.12 2.38 -15.51
C VAL A 199 -4.97 2.65 -14.29
N VAL A 200 -6.03 3.44 -14.49
CA VAL A 200 -7.01 3.69 -13.44
C VAL A 200 -7.89 2.46 -13.31
N MET A 201 -7.58 1.58 -12.35
CA MET A 201 -8.58 0.68 -11.77
C MET A 201 -9.46 1.55 -10.86
N VAL A 202 -10.50 2.18 -11.42
CA VAL A 202 -11.52 2.85 -10.61
C VAL A 202 -12.44 1.76 -10.05
N ALA A 203 -12.12 1.26 -8.86
CA ALA A 203 -13.14 0.75 -7.95
C ALA A 203 -13.66 1.96 -7.17
N ALA A 204 -14.70 2.61 -7.68
CA ALA A 204 -15.37 3.68 -6.95
C ALA A 204 -16.28 3.05 -5.90
N VAL A 205 -15.82 2.99 -4.65
CA VAL A 205 -16.71 2.75 -3.51
C VAL A 205 -17.36 4.09 -3.16
N MET A 206 -18.55 4.33 -3.72
CA MET A 206 -19.40 5.45 -3.29
C MET A 206 -20.03 5.06 -1.95
N PHE A 207 -19.65 5.74 -0.87
CA PHE A 207 -20.36 5.64 0.41
C PHE A 207 -21.63 6.49 0.32
N ALA A 208 -22.80 5.84 0.38
CA ALA A 208 -24.02 6.55 0.75
C ALA A 208 -24.03 6.74 2.27
N LEU A 209 -24.07 7.99 2.71
CA LEU A 209 -24.41 8.38 4.08
C LEU A 209 -25.94 8.34 4.27
#